data_AF-A0A8X6ICF4-F1
#
_entry.id   AF-A0A8X6ICF4-F1
#
_cell.length_a   1.000
_cell.length_b   1.000
_cell.length_c   1.000
_cell.angle_alpha   90.00
_cell.angle_beta   90.00
_cell.angle_gamma   90.00
#
_symmetry.space_group_name_H-M   'P 1'
#
loop_
_entity.id
_entity.type
_entity.pdbx_description
1 polymer ?
#
loop_
_entity_poly.entity_id
_entity_poly.type
_entity_poly.pdbx_seq_one_letter_code
_entity_poly.pdbx_strand_id
1 'polypeptide(L)'
;HYLLYCHPNIYKKELTKGVKKILDKTAQSLFSEKPHFIGKPPFVEEFRFHSKAGVEFFGYAKDEMEESDLYSNILSKYLNEDLIVQSWRSGAKGALSPSCDSRNTVSDVLTIHMAFPNRKKEILFTFTTDHSKWAISADSANSVVCIGDVNRMVKKIHFYSYLPIKYNFFLV
;
A
#
# COMPACT_ATOMS: atom_id res chain seq x y z
N HIS A 1 -9.05 11.69 1.78
CA HIS A 1 -10.01 10.89 2.55
C HIS A 1 -9.61 9.42 2.67
N TYR A 2 -8.31 9.15 2.68
CA TYR A 2 -7.74 7.84 2.32
C TYR A 2 -8.35 6.64 3.06
N LEU A 3 -8.54 6.72 4.39
CA LEU A 3 -9.07 5.60 5.17
C LEU A 3 -10.48 5.21 4.74
N LEU A 4 -11.24 6.10 4.10
CA LEU A 4 -12.56 5.77 3.58
C LEU A 4 -12.50 4.88 2.34
N TYR A 5 -11.38 4.88 1.60
CA TYR A 5 -11.09 3.95 0.50
C TYR A 5 -10.54 2.62 1.02
N CYS A 6 -9.80 2.64 2.13
CA CYS A 6 -9.19 1.42 2.68
C CYS A 6 -10.19 0.56 3.46
N HIS A 7 -11.34 1.08 3.88
CA HIS A 7 -12.38 0.35 4.64
C HIS A 7 -11.88 -0.31 5.95
N PRO A 8 -10.99 0.34 6.76
CA PRO A 8 -10.35 -0.24 7.95
C PRO A 8 -11.34 -0.86 8.93
N ASN A 9 -10.95 -1.98 9.55
CA ASN A 9 -11.60 -2.41 10.78
C ASN A 9 -11.21 -1.44 11.90
N ILE A 10 -12.17 -0.65 12.37
CA ILE A 10 -11.94 0.36 13.42
C ILE A 10 -12.34 -0.24 14.77
N TYR A 11 -11.35 -0.58 15.59
CA TYR A 11 -11.57 -1.19 16.91
C TYR A 11 -11.73 -0.15 18.03
N LYS A 12 -11.14 1.04 17.85
CA LYS A 12 -11.25 2.17 18.78
C LYS A 12 -11.24 3.46 17.97
N LYS A 13 -12.12 4.39 18.31
CA LYS A 13 -12.25 5.69 17.65
C LYS A 13 -12.38 6.80 18.68
N GLU A 14 -11.60 7.86 18.50
CA GLU A 14 -11.65 9.06 19.33
C GLU A 14 -11.38 10.27 18.44
N LEU A 15 -12.22 11.30 18.55
CA LEU A 15 -12.10 12.51 17.77
C LEU A 15 -12.11 13.74 18.69
N THR A 16 -10.96 14.38 18.84
CA THR A 16 -10.83 15.58 19.67
C THR A 16 -11.49 16.78 18.99
N LYS A 17 -11.91 17.79 19.79
CA LYS A 17 -12.48 19.04 19.26
C LYS A 17 -11.54 19.76 18.29
N GLY A 18 -10.22 19.67 18.51
CA GLY A 18 -9.21 20.26 17.63
C GLY A 18 -9.17 19.59 16.27
N VAL A 19 -9.03 18.26 16.24
CA VAL A 19 -8.99 17.48 14.99
C VAL A 19 -10.31 17.60 14.22
N LYS A 20 -11.45 17.62 14.92
CA LYS A 20 -12.77 17.81 14.31
C LYS A 20 -12.89 19.10 13.49
N LYS A 21 -12.17 20.16 13.84
CA LYS A 21 -12.17 21.43 13.08
C LYS A 21 -11.35 21.35 11.78
N ILE A 22 -10.40 20.42 11.70
CA ILE A 22 -9.51 20.24 10.56
C ILE A 22 -10.11 19.27 9.55
N LEU A 23 -10.86 18.26 10.01
CA LEU A 23 -11.51 17.28 9.15
C LEU A 23 -12.83 17.82 8.58
N ASP A 24 -13.09 17.57 7.30
CA ASP A 24 -14.42 17.78 6.75
C ASP A 24 -15.42 16.71 7.22
N LYS A 25 -16.70 16.89 6.88
CA LYS A 25 -17.78 15.98 7.30
C LYS A 25 -17.56 14.54 6.81
N THR A 26 -16.99 14.39 5.62
CA THR A 26 -16.73 13.08 5.01
C THR A 26 -15.67 12.33 5.81
N ALA A 27 -14.53 12.96 6.07
CA ALA A 27 -13.45 12.37 6.88
C ALA A 27 -13.88 12.13 8.34
N GLN A 28 -14.71 13.01 8.91
CA GLN A 28 -15.28 12.79 10.25
C GLN A 28 -16.15 11.53 10.34
N SER A 29 -16.76 11.09 9.23
CA SER A 29 -17.60 9.89 9.22
C SER A 29 -16.84 8.63 9.66
N LEU A 30 -15.52 8.59 9.45
CA LEU A 30 -14.64 7.51 9.91
C LEU A 30 -14.76 7.25 11.42
N PHE A 31 -15.13 8.27 12.21
CA PHE A 31 -15.28 8.17 13.66
C PHE A 31 -16.73 7.91 14.10
N SER A 32 -17.66 7.67 13.18
CA SER A 32 -19.07 7.37 13.47
C SER A 32 -19.32 5.87 13.64
N GLU A 33 -20.54 5.48 14.03
CA GLU A 33 -20.98 4.07 14.05
C GLU A 33 -21.05 3.44 12.66
N LYS A 34 -21.27 4.25 11.62
CA LYS A 34 -21.36 3.81 10.23
C LYS A 34 -20.52 4.72 9.34
N PRO A 35 -19.19 4.49 9.24
CA PRO A 35 -18.33 5.23 8.34
C PRO A 35 -18.87 5.27 6.91
N HIS A 36 -18.73 6.42 6.25
CA HIS A 36 -19.13 6.57 4.85
C HIS A 36 -18.00 6.08 3.95
N PHE A 37 -17.77 4.78 3.97
CA PHE A 37 -16.80 4.10 3.11
C PHE A 37 -17.17 4.27 1.63
N ILE A 38 -16.15 4.23 0.76
CA ILE A 38 -16.31 4.47 -0.67
C ILE A 38 -17.00 3.26 -1.31
N GLY A 39 -18.25 3.45 -1.72
CA GLY A 39 -19.03 2.41 -2.41
C GLY A 39 -19.25 2.67 -3.89
N LYS A 40 -18.69 3.75 -4.44
CA LYS A 40 -18.90 4.18 -5.83
C LYS A 40 -17.61 4.71 -6.45
N PRO A 41 -17.43 4.58 -7.78
CA PRO A 41 -16.28 5.14 -8.47
C PRO A 41 -16.14 6.66 -8.27
N PRO A 42 -14.90 7.21 -8.32
CA PRO A 42 -13.64 6.49 -8.51
C PRO A 42 -13.26 5.68 -7.26
N PHE A 43 -12.74 4.46 -7.46
CA PHE A 43 -12.31 3.55 -6.38
C PHE A 43 -10.87 3.78 -5.93
N VAL A 44 -10.28 4.90 -6.35
CA VAL A 44 -8.88 5.24 -6.14
C VAL A 44 -8.76 6.69 -5.69
N GLU A 45 -7.80 6.96 -4.82
CA GLU A 45 -7.46 8.30 -4.36
C GLU A 45 -5.95 8.47 -4.33
N GLU A 46 -5.48 9.51 -5.01
CA GLU A 46 -4.13 10.04 -4.90
C GLU A 46 -4.15 11.27 -4.00
N PHE A 47 -3.17 11.39 -3.12
CA PHE A 47 -3.07 12.53 -2.23
C PHE A 47 -1.62 12.86 -1.89
N ARG A 48 -1.40 14.11 -1.46
CA ARG A 48 -0.11 14.61 -1.01
C ARG A 48 -0.29 15.20 0.37
N PHE A 49 0.71 15.02 1.23
CA PHE A 49 0.72 15.65 2.54
C PHE A 49 2.13 15.93 2.99
N HIS A 50 2.27 16.84 3.93
CA HIS A 50 3.58 17.25 4.43
C HIS A 50 3.72 16.85 5.89
N SER A 51 4.93 16.42 6.26
CA SER A 51 5.32 16.32 7.65
C SER A 51 5.29 17.70 8.31
N LYS A 52 5.28 17.74 9.65
CA LYS A 52 5.43 19.01 10.39
C LYS A 52 6.73 19.75 10.02
N ALA A 53 7.77 19.03 9.61
CA ALA A 53 9.05 19.58 9.18
C ALA A 53 9.10 19.93 7.67
N GLY A 54 8.00 19.75 6.94
CA GLY A 54 7.89 20.12 5.52
C GLY A 54 8.33 19.04 4.52
N VAL A 55 8.59 17.80 4.96
CA VAL A 55 8.84 16.69 4.04
C VAL A 55 7.54 16.33 3.33
N GLU A 56 7.52 16.39 2.01
CA GLU A 56 6.37 15.95 1.20
C GLU A 56 6.32 14.42 1.16
N PHE A 57 5.11 13.88 1.28
CA PHE A 57 4.77 12.49 1.04
C PHE A 57 3.69 12.41 -0.02
N PHE A 58 3.76 11.37 -0.83
CA PHE A 58 2.68 10.97 -1.73
C PHE A 58 1.97 9.74 -1.16
N GLY A 59 0.65 9.73 -1.30
CA GLY A 59 -0.20 8.66 -0.84
C GLY A 59 -1.10 8.16 -1.96
N TYR A 60 -1.26 6.84 -2.02
CA TYR A 60 -2.26 6.21 -2.85
C TYR A 60 -3.15 5.29 -2.01
N ALA A 61 -4.45 5.38 -2.23
CA ALA A 61 -5.44 4.48 -1.65
C ALA A 61 -6.32 3.88 -2.76
N LYS A 62 -6.70 2.62 -2.59
CA LYS A 62 -7.67 1.95 -3.47
C LYS A 62 -8.65 1.10 -2.69
N ASP A 63 -9.89 1.14 -3.13
CA ASP A 63 -10.94 0.27 -2.62
C ASP A 63 -10.78 -1.18 -3.13
N GLU A 64 -11.48 -2.11 -2.48
CA GLU A 64 -11.50 -3.52 -2.85
C GLU A 64 -12.08 -3.77 -4.25
N MET A 65 -12.89 -2.86 -4.78
CA MET A 65 -13.41 -2.93 -6.16
C MET A 65 -12.38 -2.59 -7.22
N GLU A 66 -11.23 -2.00 -6.85
CA GLU A 66 -10.12 -1.75 -7.77
C GLU A 66 -9.24 -3.01 -7.90
N GLU A 67 -9.15 -3.56 -9.11
CA GLU A 67 -8.46 -4.83 -9.40
C GLU A 67 -7.04 -4.65 -9.98
N SER A 68 -6.65 -3.43 -10.35
CA SER A 68 -5.31 -3.18 -10.90
C SER A 68 -4.17 -3.54 -9.94
N ASP A 69 -3.05 -4.02 -10.49
CA ASP A 69 -1.80 -4.18 -9.74
C ASP A 69 -1.31 -2.80 -9.32
N LEU A 70 -1.30 -2.54 -8.01
CA LEU A 70 -0.91 -1.27 -7.44
C LEU A 70 0.51 -0.87 -7.84
N TYR A 71 1.42 -1.83 -7.98
CA TYR A 71 2.81 -1.53 -8.26
C TYR A 71 3.01 -1.24 -9.76
N SER A 72 2.55 -2.12 -10.66
CA SER A 72 2.81 -1.97 -12.10
C SER A 72 1.83 -1.06 -12.84
N ASN A 73 0.60 -0.92 -12.36
CA ASN A 73 -0.43 -0.18 -13.08
C ASN A 73 -0.63 1.24 -12.53
N ILE A 74 -0.16 1.50 -11.31
CA ILE A 74 -0.36 2.77 -10.61
C ILE A 74 0.98 3.37 -10.21
N LEU A 75 1.71 2.76 -9.26
CA LEU A 75 2.92 3.39 -8.67
C LEU A 75 4.03 3.60 -9.70
N SER A 76 4.37 2.59 -10.50
CA SER A 76 5.44 2.72 -11.50
C SER A 76 5.13 3.81 -12.54
N LYS A 77 3.85 3.93 -12.94
CA LYS A 77 3.40 4.96 -13.90
C LYS A 77 3.37 6.34 -13.28
N TYR A 78 2.92 6.45 -12.04
CA TYR A 78 2.85 7.72 -11.32
C TYR A 78 4.24 8.29 -11.05
N LEU A 79 5.14 7.44 -10.56
CA LEU A 79 6.53 7.81 -10.28
C LEU A 79 7.35 7.93 -11.57
N ASN A 80 6.89 7.31 -12.66
CA ASN A 80 7.64 7.14 -13.90
C ASN A 80 9.01 6.45 -13.65
N GLU A 81 9.00 5.48 -12.73
CA GLU A 81 10.19 4.78 -12.26
C GLU A 81 10.00 3.27 -12.33
N ASP A 82 11.12 2.60 -12.59
CA ASP A 82 11.22 1.15 -12.41
C ASP A 82 11.25 0.82 -10.92
N LEU A 83 10.49 -0.19 -10.49
CA LEU A 83 10.31 -0.51 -9.07
C LEU A 83 10.85 -1.90 -8.72
N ILE A 84 11.47 -1.99 -7.55
CA ILE A 84 11.84 -3.24 -6.88
C ILE A 84 10.89 -3.42 -5.69
N VAL A 85 10.12 -4.50 -5.67
CA VAL A 85 9.00 -4.71 -4.75
C VAL A 85 9.25 -5.90 -3.85
N GLN A 86 9.21 -5.70 -2.54
CA GLN A 86 9.08 -6.76 -1.56
C GLN A 86 7.62 -6.86 -1.11
N SER A 87 7.01 -8.02 -1.35
CA SER A 87 5.69 -8.34 -0.80
C SER A 87 5.57 -9.83 -0.50
N TRP A 88 4.68 -10.18 0.44
CA TRP A 88 4.42 -11.57 0.74
C TRP A 88 3.62 -12.24 -0.39
N ARG A 89 4.22 -13.26 -1.02
CA ARG A 89 3.64 -13.92 -2.21
C ARG A 89 3.22 -15.38 -1.99
N SER A 90 3.11 -15.82 -0.74
CA SER A 90 2.74 -17.21 -0.41
C SER A 90 1.27 -17.44 -0.08
N GLY A 91 0.38 -16.49 -0.41
CA GLY A 91 -1.04 -16.68 -0.18
C GLY A 91 -1.64 -17.74 -1.12
N ALA A 92 -2.70 -18.42 -0.66
CA ALA A 92 -3.37 -19.53 -1.36
C ALA A 92 -3.89 -19.20 -2.78
N LYS A 93 -3.98 -17.91 -3.13
CA LYS A 93 -4.53 -17.43 -4.41
C LYS A 93 -3.47 -17.24 -5.52
N GLY A 94 -2.18 -17.36 -5.19
CA GLY A 94 -1.09 -17.16 -6.14
C GLY A 94 -0.67 -15.70 -6.32
N ALA A 95 0.58 -15.50 -6.71
CA ALA A 95 1.16 -14.20 -7.02
C ALA A 95 0.60 -13.63 -8.33
N LEU A 96 0.56 -12.30 -8.46
CA LEU A 96 0.31 -11.68 -9.76
C LEU A 96 1.43 -12.09 -10.74
N SER A 97 1.05 -12.35 -11.98
CA SER A 97 2.00 -12.58 -13.06
C SER A 97 2.80 -11.29 -13.33
N PRO A 98 4.06 -11.40 -13.74
CA PRO A 98 4.81 -10.25 -14.25
C PRO A 98 4.01 -9.58 -15.38
N SER A 99 3.87 -8.27 -15.34
CA SER A 99 3.32 -7.47 -16.44
C SER A 99 4.49 -6.74 -17.12
N CYS A 100 4.66 -6.98 -18.41
CA CYS A 100 5.65 -6.29 -19.25
C CYS A 100 5.00 -5.22 -20.14
N ASP A 101 3.71 -4.94 -19.94
CA ASP A 101 2.93 -4.02 -20.79
C ASP A 101 3.03 -2.55 -20.33
N SER A 102 3.80 -2.30 -19.26
CA SER A 102 4.09 -0.96 -18.75
C SER A 102 5.41 -0.41 -19.30
N ARG A 103 5.48 0.92 -19.44
CA ARG A 103 6.72 1.64 -19.78
C ARG A 103 7.85 1.36 -18.77
N ASN A 104 7.47 1.19 -17.51
CA ASN A 104 8.38 0.93 -16.40
C ASN A 104 8.30 -0.52 -15.95
N THR A 105 9.43 -1.07 -15.50
CA THR A 105 9.51 -2.45 -15.02
C THR A 105 9.21 -2.55 -13.53
N VAL A 106 8.60 -3.66 -13.09
CA VAL A 106 8.37 -3.95 -11.67
C VAL A 106 8.91 -5.34 -11.33
N SER A 107 10.03 -5.37 -10.64
CA SER A 107 10.76 -6.58 -10.25
C SER A 107 10.44 -6.99 -8.82
N ASP A 108 10.22 -8.28 -8.58
CA ASP A 108 9.97 -8.78 -7.22
C ASP A 108 11.26 -9.15 -6.51
N VAL A 109 11.38 -8.75 -5.25
CA VAL A 109 12.42 -9.24 -4.34
C VAL A 109 12.12 -10.70 -3.98
N LEU A 110 13.11 -11.57 -4.15
CA LEU A 110 13.02 -12.98 -3.76
C LEU A 110 13.64 -13.24 -2.39
N THR A 111 14.70 -12.50 -2.06
CA THR A 111 15.47 -12.70 -0.83
C THR A 111 16.07 -11.37 -0.41
N ILE A 112 16.03 -11.09 0.88
CA ILE A 112 16.69 -9.95 1.50
C ILE A 112 17.83 -10.47 2.34
N HIS A 113 19.02 -9.91 2.08
CA HIS A 113 20.23 -10.16 2.84
C HIS A 113 20.70 -8.86 3.48
N MET A 114 20.65 -8.81 4.80
CA MET A 114 21.12 -7.67 5.59
C MET A 114 22.44 -8.04 6.28
N ALA A 115 23.53 -7.49 5.77
CA ALA A 115 24.84 -7.54 6.39
C ALA A 115 25.09 -6.25 7.17
N PHE A 116 25.54 -6.36 8.41
CA PHE A 116 25.88 -5.22 9.24
C PHE A 116 27.39 -5.22 9.49
N PRO A 117 28.14 -4.14 9.16
CA PRO A 117 29.60 -4.12 9.29
C PRO A 117 30.11 -4.52 10.67
N ASN A 118 29.33 -4.25 11.72
CA ASN A 118 29.70 -4.47 13.11
C ASN A 118 28.98 -5.68 13.75
N ARG A 119 28.33 -6.56 12.98
CA ARG A 119 27.70 -7.78 13.51
C ARG A 119 28.15 -9.01 12.73
N LYS A 120 28.56 -10.05 13.47
CA LYS A 120 28.93 -11.35 12.88
C LYS A 120 27.75 -12.13 12.29
N LYS A 121 26.52 -11.76 12.67
CA LYS A 121 25.30 -12.45 12.25
C LYS A 121 24.58 -11.63 11.19
N GLU A 122 24.53 -12.19 9.99
CA GLU A 122 23.73 -11.70 8.89
C GLU A 122 22.26 -12.10 9.10
N ILE A 123 21.35 -11.30 8.55
CA ILE A 123 19.92 -11.61 8.55
C ILE A 123 19.52 -11.90 7.12
N LEU A 124 18.96 -13.09 6.90
CA LEU A 124 18.47 -13.55 5.62
C LEU A 124 17.00 -13.92 5.78
N PHE A 125 16.15 -13.42 4.89
CA PHE A 125 14.77 -13.88 4.79
C PHE A 125 14.28 -13.86 3.34
N THR A 126 13.36 -14.76 3.03
CA THR A 126 12.78 -14.92 1.71
C THR A 126 11.43 -14.23 1.64
N PHE A 127 10.95 -13.94 0.44
CA PHE A 127 9.63 -13.33 0.23
C PHE A 127 8.46 -14.13 0.83
N THR A 128 8.67 -15.40 1.17
CA THR A 128 7.68 -16.31 1.75
C THR A 128 7.54 -16.16 3.27
N THR A 129 8.58 -15.67 3.96
CA THR A 129 8.61 -15.50 5.42
C THR A 129 8.46 -14.04 5.84
N ASP A 130 8.62 -13.12 4.90
CA ASP A 130 8.48 -11.69 5.13
C ASP A 130 7.09 -11.19 4.74
N HIS A 131 6.39 -10.63 5.73
CA HIS A 131 5.10 -9.98 5.55
C HIS A 131 5.22 -8.48 5.21
N SER A 132 6.44 -7.97 5.06
CA SER A 132 6.68 -6.60 4.64
C SER A 132 6.12 -6.35 3.23
N LYS A 133 5.75 -5.11 3.01
CA LYS A 133 5.13 -4.62 1.78
C LYS A 133 5.73 -3.26 1.50
N TRP A 134 6.74 -3.25 0.65
CA TRP A 134 7.45 -2.04 0.29
C TRP A 134 7.91 -2.12 -1.15
N ALA A 135 8.17 -0.95 -1.74
CA ALA A 135 8.82 -0.82 -3.04
C ALA A 135 9.92 0.24 -2.96
N ILE A 136 10.94 0.13 -3.81
CA ILE A 136 11.91 1.20 -4.02
C ILE A 136 12.09 1.44 -5.52
N SER A 137 12.55 2.63 -5.89
CA SER A 137 13.05 2.85 -7.25
C SER A 137 14.27 1.96 -7.52
N ALA A 138 14.37 1.45 -8.75
CA ALA A 138 15.55 0.72 -9.21
C ALA A 138 16.72 1.66 -9.45
N ASP A 139 16.45 2.91 -9.88
CA ASP A 139 17.45 3.96 -10.01
C ASP A 139 17.62 4.74 -8.70
N SER A 140 18.86 4.76 -8.21
CA SER A 140 19.25 5.53 -7.03
C SER A 140 19.24 7.05 -7.25
N ALA A 141 19.33 7.53 -8.49
CA ALA A 141 19.29 8.96 -8.79
C ALA A 141 17.92 9.58 -8.46
N ASN A 142 16.86 8.81 -8.66
CA ASN A 142 15.48 9.15 -8.32
C ASN A 142 14.98 8.26 -7.18
N SER A 143 15.70 8.30 -6.05
CA SER A 143 15.44 7.45 -4.88
C SER A 143 14.03 7.65 -4.33
N VAL A 144 13.21 6.62 -4.46
CA VAL A 144 11.86 6.54 -3.89
C VAL A 144 11.76 5.34 -2.97
N VAL A 145 11.07 5.50 -1.84
CA VAL A 145 10.74 4.39 -0.93
C VAL A 145 9.23 4.39 -0.70
N CYS A 146 8.58 3.30 -1.07
CA CYS A 146 7.16 3.10 -0.86
C CYS A 146 6.95 2.09 0.27
N ILE A 147 6.04 2.35 1.21
CA ILE A 147 5.66 1.43 2.30
C ILE A 147 4.14 1.30 2.32
N GLY A 148 3.62 0.09 2.38
CA GLY A 148 2.17 -0.10 2.33
C GLY A 148 1.63 -1.32 3.05
N ASP A 149 0.35 -1.60 2.80
CA ASP A 149 -0.42 -2.72 3.36
C ASP A 149 -0.91 -3.72 2.28
N VAL A 150 -0.60 -3.48 0.99
CA VAL A 150 -0.99 -4.34 -0.15
C VAL A 150 0.11 -5.31 -0.58
N ASN A 151 -0.20 -6.61 -0.59
CA ASN A 151 0.65 -7.61 -1.23
C ASN A 151 0.41 -7.64 -2.74
N ARG A 152 1.43 -8.00 -3.54
CA ARG A 152 1.30 -8.20 -4.99
C ARG A 152 0.68 -9.57 -5.33
N MET A 153 -0.57 -9.78 -4.91
CA MET A 153 -1.30 -11.06 -5.00
C MET A 153 -2.56 -10.96 -5.86
N VAL A 154 -2.92 -12.06 -6.52
CA VAL A 154 -4.15 -12.12 -7.33
C VAL A 154 -5.38 -11.99 -6.40
N LYS A 155 -6.27 -11.04 -6.72
CA LYS A 155 -7.61 -11.02 -6.13
C LYS A 155 -8.48 -12.10 -6.77
N LYS A 156 -9.22 -12.84 -5.93
CA LYS A 156 -10.38 -13.63 -6.34
C LYS A 156 -11.54 -13.21 -5.44
N ILE A 157 -12.59 -12.63 -6.03
CA ILE A 157 -13.90 -12.46 -5.40
C ILE A 157 -14.52 -13.86 -5.35
N HIS A 158 -14.37 -14.56 -4.23
CA HIS A 158 -15.19 -15.74 -3.93
C HIS A 158 -16.09 -15.38 -2.75
N PHE A 159 -17.40 -15.44 -2.99
CA PHE A 159 -18.49 -15.12 -2.05
C PHE A 159 -18.54 -15.98 -0.78
N TYR A 160 -17.61 -16.92 -0.58
CA TYR A 160 -17.55 -17.77 0.61
C TYR A 160 -16.10 -18.10 0.96
N SER A 161 -15.45 -17.25 1.77
CA SER A 161 -14.39 -17.66 2.73
C SER A 161 -13.82 -16.44 3.45
N TYR A 162 -13.94 -16.46 4.78
CA TYR A 162 -13.39 -15.50 5.71
C TYR A 162 -11.85 -15.51 5.68
N LEU A 163 -11.25 -14.60 4.92
CA LEU A 163 -9.89 -14.08 5.15
C LEU A 163 -9.91 -12.62 4.65
N PRO A 164 -10.07 -11.62 5.53
CA PRO A 164 -10.13 -10.24 5.10
C PRO A 164 -8.71 -9.74 4.77
N ILE A 165 -8.29 -9.86 3.52
CA ILE A 165 -7.32 -8.90 2.98
C ILE A 165 -8.15 -7.69 2.58
N LYS A 166 -8.32 -6.74 3.51
CA LYS A 166 -9.30 -5.66 3.39
C LYS A 166 -8.73 -4.24 3.37
N TYR A 167 -7.42 -4.02 3.25
CA TYR A 167 -6.82 -2.68 3.43
C TYR A 167 -5.75 -2.39 2.36
N ASN A 168 -5.79 -1.19 1.74
CA ASN A 168 -4.83 -0.73 0.73
C ASN A 168 -4.36 0.74 0.93
N PHE A 169 -3.10 0.96 1.28
CA PHE A 169 -2.38 2.21 1.54
C PHE A 169 -0.92 2.05 1.12
N PHE A 170 -0.39 3.04 0.41
CA PHE A 170 1.03 3.20 0.11
C PHE A 170 1.47 4.61 0.49
N LEU A 171 2.49 4.71 1.34
CA LEU A 171 3.24 5.92 1.63
C LEU A 171 4.48 5.93 0.76
N VAL A 172 4.68 7.00 0.01
CA VAL A 172 5.91 7.32 -0.71
C VAL A 172 6.55 8.57 -0.10
#